data_AF-A0A7W3X7D5-F1
#
_entry.id   AF-A0A7W3X7D5-F1
#
_cell.length_a   1.000
_cell.length_b   1.000
_cell.length_c   1.000
_cell.angle_alpha   90.00
_cell.angle_beta   90.00
_cell.angle_gamma   90.00
#
_symmetry.space_group_name_H-M   'P 1'
#
loop_
_entity.id
_entity.type
_entity.pdbx_description
1 polymer ?
#
loop_
_entity_poly.entity_id
_entity_poly.type
_entity_poly.pdbx_seq_one_letter_code
_entity_poly.pdbx_strand_id
1 'polypeptide(L)'
;MCISGFIAKAYAGENTFFDHKFSGVVDVRASYSDSIDSYAGAGLGKFRFDDGGQLSLAQLGLSHQMEWGDDWSSHIVANGYVDGVDNNLGLSEAYLSYKPLPWDNGLRFDARAGLMYPQISLENVATAWASPYSLSYSTMNAWLGEEVRHLGARFSLASLGKYRQSLHDVSLTAEFFGFNDTSGAMLAWHGWTLSSRQSLLQENLPISAIPAMEVGGMLAAQAKASDPFLELDSRIGVHLLGQWRWHGQGSVQAGYYDNHADTRVVKQGQYAWATRFSHLGAKWRLPLGIELITQAMAGDTLMMSPTGINVVDNHFHSGFVLLSKKINLHRLSLRFEDFSVTDKDLTPGDNNSEQGQALTVSYQYQLSRPWFVHFEYNRIDSERMARVYQGASLQFVEQQWQLASRYFF
;
A
#
# COMPACT_ATOMS: atom_id res chain seq x y z
N MET A 1 -0.85 2.07 73.50
CA MET A 1 0.21 3.10 73.35
C MET A 1 1.10 2.65 72.21
N CYS A 2 1.19 3.48 71.18
CA CYS A 2 1.89 3.27 69.91
C CYS A 2 3.39 2.98 70.07
N ILE A 3 3.99 2.42 69.00
CA ILE A 3 5.23 2.82 68.29
C ILE A 3 5.65 1.59 67.44
N SER A 4 5.20 1.45 66.17
CA SER A 4 5.82 1.91 64.92
C SER A 4 7.34 1.67 64.80
N GLY A 5 7.75 0.78 63.89
CA GLY A 5 9.16 0.53 63.53
C GLY A 5 9.31 -0.15 62.16
N PHE A 6 9.30 0.68 61.11
CA PHE A 6 9.94 0.52 59.80
C PHE A 6 10.03 -0.88 59.16
N ILE A 7 9.12 -1.16 58.21
CA ILE A 7 9.40 -2.06 57.08
C ILE A 7 10.06 -1.20 56.01
N ALA A 8 11.35 -1.46 55.74
CA ALA A 8 12.04 -0.91 54.58
C ALA A 8 11.32 -1.37 53.30
N LYS A 9 10.70 -0.43 52.58
CA LYS A 9 10.32 -0.64 51.18
C LYS A 9 11.62 -0.78 50.39
N ALA A 10 11.96 -2.01 50.01
CA ALA A 10 12.88 -2.23 48.92
C ALA A 10 12.23 -1.66 47.66
N TYR A 11 12.79 -0.57 47.14
CA TYR A 11 12.56 -0.16 45.76
C TYR A 11 13.14 -1.26 44.88
N ALA A 12 12.28 -2.18 44.44
CA ALA A 12 12.58 -3.00 43.28
C ALA A 12 12.67 -2.05 42.09
N GLY A 13 13.85 -1.93 41.49
CA GLY A 13 13.99 -1.26 40.21
C GLY A 13 13.03 -1.90 39.22
N GLU A 14 12.31 -1.08 38.47
CA GLU A 14 11.47 -1.53 37.37
C GLU A 14 12.38 -2.26 36.37
N ASN A 15 12.35 -3.60 36.41
CA ASN A 15 12.87 -4.40 35.32
C ASN A 15 11.95 -4.12 34.14
N THR A 16 12.36 -3.24 33.24
CA THR A 16 11.73 -3.08 31.92
C THR A 16 11.87 -4.41 31.20
N PHE A 17 10.79 -5.19 31.20
CA PHE A 17 10.70 -6.40 30.40
C PHE A 17 10.49 -5.97 28.94
N PHE A 18 11.39 -6.46 28.08
CA PHE A 18 11.25 -6.34 26.63
C PHE A 18 10.74 -7.69 26.12
N ASP A 19 9.58 -7.70 25.48
CA ASP A 19 9.11 -8.87 24.73
C ASP A 19 9.44 -8.65 23.24
N HIS A 20 10.00 -9.68 22.62
CA HIS A 20 10.43 -9.64 21.22
C HIS A 20 9.71 -10.70 20.42
N LYS A 21 9.04 -10.27 19.35
CA LYS A 21 8.38 -11.14 18.40
C LYS A 21 8.98 -10.94 17.02
N PHE A 22 9.37 -12.04 16.41
CA PHE A 22 9.78 -12.09 15.02
C PHE A 22 8.72 -12.81 14.22
N SER A 23 8.41 -12.29 13.04
CA SER A 23 7.65 -13.02 12.04
C SER A 23 8.19 -12.75 10.66
N GLY A 24 7.99 -13.66 9.71
CA GLY A 24 8.47 -13.47 8.35
C GLY A 24 7.63 -14.13 7.29
N VAL A 25 7.98 -13.84 6.03
CA VAL A 25 7.45 -14.51 4.84
C VAL A 25 8.59 -14.75 3.85
N VAL A 26 8.67 -15.97 3.33
CA VAL A 26 9.47 -16.32 2.16
C VAL A 26 8.51 -16.69 1.05
N ASP A 27 8.49 -15.94 -0.04
CA ASP A 27 7.61 -16.12 -1.20
C ASP A 27 8.45 -16.37 -2.46
N VAL A 28 8.46 -17.62 -2.92
CA VAL A 28 9.14 -18.03 -4.15
C VAL A 28 8.09 -18.33 -5.21
N ARG A 29 8.23 -17.74 -6.41
CA ARG A 29 7.24 -17.84 -7.49
C ARG A 29 7.87 -18.24 -8.81
N ALA A 30 7.20 -19.14 -9.52
CA ALA A 30 7.31 -19.29 -10.96
C ALA A 30 6.13 -18.58 -11.62
N SER A 31 6.40 -17.63 -12.50
CA SER A 31 5.39 -16.81 -13.17
C SER A 31 5.54 -16.92 -14.68
N TYR A 32 4.44 -16.76 -15.40
CA TYR A 32 4.42 -16.57 -16.85
C TYR A 32 3.50 -15.41 -17.17
N SER A 33 4.01 -14.36 -17.80
CA SER A 33 3.24 -13.20 -18.26
C SER A 33 3.11 -13.25 -19.78
N ASP A 34 1.93 -12.92 -20.29
CA ASP A 34 1.66 -12.53 -21.68
C ASP A 34 1.38 -11.03 -21.64
N SER A 35 2.42 -10.23 -21.91
CA SER A 35 2.47 -8.80 -21.60
C SER A 35 3.48 -8.07 -22.50
N ILE A 36 3.82 -6.83 -22.16
CA ILE A 36 4.92 -6.05 -22.75
C ILE A 36 5.94 -5.73 -21.64
N ASP A 37 6.98 -4.97 -21.97
CA ASP A 37 7.98 -4.51 -21.00
C ASP A 37 7.31 -3.96 -19.73
N SER A 38 7.74 -4.47 -18.58
CA SER A 38 7.13 -4.23 -17.29
C SER A 38 7.22 -2.78 -16.87
N TYR A 39 6.16 -2.27 -16.25
CA TYR A 39 6.18 -0.96 -15.57
C TYR A 39 7.38 -0.81 -14.62
N ALA A 40 7.80 -1.90 -13.97
CA ALA A 40 8.87 -1.86 -12.99
C ALA A 40 10.26 -1.67 -13.62
N GLY A 41 10.38 -1.85 -14.94
CA GLY A 41 11.57 -1.59 -15.75
C GLY A 41 11.44 -0.37 -16.67
N ALA A 42 10.57 0.61 -16.33
CA ALA A 42 10.21 1.76 -17.19
C ALA A 42 9.34 1.43 -18.42
N GLY A 43 8.79 0.22 -18.50
CA GLY A 43 7.82 -0.15 -19.52
C GLY A 43 6.40 0.32 -19.18
N LEU A 44 5.40 -0.27 -19.82
CA LEU A 44 3.97 0.04 -19.63
C LEU A 44 3.11 -1.21 -19.46
N GLY A 45 3.74 -2.38 -19.30
CA GLY A 45 3.10 -3.64 -18.94
C GLY A 45 2.54 -3.57 -17.53
N LYS A 46 1.37 -4.15 -17.33
CA LYS A 46 0.57 -4.03 -16.11
C LYS A 46 0.97 -5.02 -15.02
N PHE A 47 1.97 -5.85 -15.30
CA PHE A 47 2.56 -6.79 -14.36
C PHE A 47 4.02 -6.46 -14.05
N ARG A 48 4.49 -6.95 -12.90
CA ARG A 48 5.88 -6.78 -12.40
C ARG A 48 6.96 -7.38 -13.29
N PHE A 49 6.61 -8.35 -14.15
CA PHE A 49 7.56 -9.07 -14.98
C PHE A 49 7.19 -8.89 -16.45
N ASP A 50 8.23 -8.78 -17.28
CA ASP A 50 8.14 -8.73 -18.74
C ASP A 50 7.45 -9.99 -19.31
N ASP A 51 7.20 -9.97 -20.62
CA ASP A 51 6.68 -11.11 -21.36
C ASP A 51 7.54 -12.38 -21.16
N GLY A 52 6.88 -13.51 -20.94
CA GLY A 52 7.51 -14.80 -20.76
C GLY A 52 7.59 -15.28 -19.30
N GLY A 53 8.49 -16.24 -19.07
CA GLY A 53 8.59 -16.98 -17.82
C GLY A 53 9.66 -16.44 -16.87
N GLN A 54 9.33 -16.32 -15.58
CA GLN A 54 10.24 -15.83 -14.54
C GLN A 54 10.19 -16.69 -13.27
N LEU A 55 11.36 -17.02 -12.72
CA LEU A 55 11.50 -17.56 -11.36
C LEU A 55 12.03 -16.45 -10.45
N SER A 56 11.37 -16.22 -9.31
CA SER A 56 11.74 -15.14 -8.40
C SER A 56 11.60 -15.52 -6.94
N LEU A 57 12.44 -14.92 -6.10
CA LEU A 57 12.11 -14.63 -4.71
C LEU A 57 11.28 -13.35 -4.71
N ALA A 58 9.97 -13.51 -4.89
CA ALA A 58 9.02 -12.42 -5.06
C ALA A 58 8.87 -11.57 -3.79
N GLN A 59 9.17 -12.13 -2.61
CA GLN A 59 9.27 -11.41 -1.35
C GLN A 59 10.05 -12.22 -0.31
N LEU A 60 11.02 -11.57 0.35
CA LEU A 60 11.56 -11.97 1.64
C LEU A 60 11.19 -10.89 2.66
N GLY A 61 10.15 -11.13 3.44
CA GLY A 61 9.68 -10.19 4.46
C GLY A 61 10.12 -10.61 5.86
N LEU A 62 10.65 -9.66 6.62
CA LEU A 62 11.01 -9.82 8.03
C LEU A 62 10.35 -8.71 8.85
N SER A 63 9.66 -9.10 9.91
CA SER A 63 8.97 -8.22 10.84
C SER A 63 9.51 -8.45 12.24
N HIS A 64 9.97 -7.38 12.87
CA HIS A 64 10.36 -7.36 14.27
C HIS A 64 9.42 -6.45 15.05
N GLN A 65 8.82 -7.00 16.10
CA GLN A 65 8.03 -6.25 17.06
C GLN A 65 8.71 -6.37 18.43
N MET A 66 8.88 -5.24 19.10
CA MET A 66 9.38 -5.18 20.47
C MET A 66 8.36 -4.43 21.32
N GLU A 67 7.95 -5.00 22.45
CA GLU A 67 7.03 -4.40 23.41
C GLU A 67 7.79 -4.09 24.71
N TRP A 68 7.53 -2.93 25.32
CA TRP A 68 8.12 -2.58 26.61
C TRP A 68 7.15 -1.77 27.46
N GLY A 69 7.14 -2.06 28.77
CA GLY A 69 6.08 -1.58 29.64
C GLY A 69 4.72 -2.10 29.20
N ASP A 70 3.65 -1.40 29.61
CA ASP A 70 2.28 -1.84 29.32
C ASP A 70 1.71 -1.26 28.01
N ASP A 71 2.31 -0.17 27.50
CA ASP A 71 1.67 0.66 26.48
C ASP A 71 2.51 0.87 25.21
N TRP A 72 3.83 0.58 25.24
CA TRP A 72 4.74 0.93 24.15
C TRP A 72 5.15 -0.28 23.32
N SER A 73 5.27 -0.07 22.02
CA SER A 73 5.88 -1.05 21.11
C SER A 73 6.55 -0.40 19.92
N SER A 74 7.59 -1.04 19.37
CA SER A 74 8.19 -0.68 18.09
C SER A 74 7.93 -1.76 17.07
N HIS A 75 7.76 -1.37 15.81
CA HIS A 75 7.57 -2.28 14.69
C HIS A 75 8.53 -1.89 13.57
N ILE A 76 9.29 -2.86 13.08
CA ILE A 76 10.22 -2.70 11.97
C ILE A 76 9.95 -3.81 10.97
N VAL A 77 9.76 -3.44 9.69
CA VAL A 77 9.57 -4.37 8.59
C VAL A 77 10.63 -4.11 7.53
N ALA A 78 11.34 -5.17 7.16
CA ALA A 78 12.23 -5.19 6.01
C ALA A 78 11.68 -6.14 4.94
N ASN A 79 11.81 -5.74 3.68
CA ASN A 79 11.45 -6.53 2.52
C ASN A 79 12.66 -6.65 1.58
N GLY A 80 12.84 -7.83 1.00
CA GLY A 80 13.86 -8.09 -0.01
C GLY A 80 13.31 -8.82 -1.22
N TYR A 81 13.94 -8.57 -2.37
CA TYR A 81 13.53 -9.09 -3.67
C TYR A 81 14.73 -9.65 -4.43
N VAL A 82 14.56 -10.83 -5.04
CA VAL A 82 15.48 -11.36 -6.05
C VAL A 82 14.62 -11.81 -7.22
N ASP A 83 14.33 -10.87 -8.11
CA ASP A 83 13.25 -10.97 -9.09
C ASP A 83 13.64 -10.49 -10.49
N GLY A 84 14.85 -9.95 -10.67
CA GLY A 84 15.36 -9.48 -11.96
C GLY A 84 14.91 -8.07 -12.34
N VAL A 85 14.11 -7.41 -11.52
CA VAL A 85 13.64 -6.03 -11.72
C VAL A 85 14.59 -5.06 -11.02
N ASP A 86 14.64 -5.14 -9.69
CA ASP A 86 15.63 -4.49 -8.85
C ASP A 86 15.83 -5.37 -7.60
N ASN A 87 17.00 -6.01 -7.55
CA ASN A 87 17.34 -6.96 -6.51
C ASN A 87 17.88 -6.20 -5.30
N ASN A 88 17.02 -5.97 -4.33
CA ASN A 88 17.32 -5.09 -3.20
C ASN A 88 16.72 -5.62 -1.90
N LEU A 89 17.19 -5.08 -0.77
CA LEU A 89 16.70 -5.33 0.58
C LEU A 89 16.63 -4.00 1.32
N GLY A 90 15.47 -3.67 1.88
CA GLY A 90 15.29 -2.38 2.55
C GLY A 90 14.11 -2.38 3.51
N LEU A 91 13.95 -1.25 4.19
CA LEU A 91 12.84 -1.05 5.11
C LEU A 91 11.58 -0.66 4.36
N SER A 92 10.44 -1.20 4.79
CA SER A 92 9.13 -0.78 4.32
C SER A 92 8.30 -0.07 5.39
N GLU A 93 8.50 -0.44 6.66
CA GLU A 93 7.88 0.21 7.82
C GLU A 93 8.88 0.29 8.98
N ALA A 94 8.83 1.37 9.74
CA ALA A 94 9.61 1.54 10.97
C ALA A 94 8.91 2.59 11.85
N TYR A 95 8.18 2.16 12.88
CA TYR A 95 7.42 3.07 13.73
C TYR A 95 7.38 2.65 15.20
N LEU A 96 7.20 3.66 16.05
CA LEU A 96 6.86 3.52 17.46
C LEU A 96 5.35 3.61 17.62
N SER A 97 4.79 2.84 18.54
CA SER A 97 3.37 2.86 18.90
C SER A 97 3.20 3.05 20.41
N TYR A 98 2.21 3.85 20.78
CA TYR A 98 1.73 4.03 22.14
C TYR A 98 0.24 3.70 22.20
N LYS A 99 -0.12 2.71 22.99
CA LYS A 99 -1.47 2.15 23.02
C LYS A 99 -1.86 1.76 24.45
N PRO A 100 -2.27 2.73 25.27
CA PRO A 100 -2.66 2.47 26.64
C PRO A 100 -3.95 1.66 26.75
N LEU A 101 -4.19 1.15 27.95
CA LEU A 101 -5.47 0.54 28.28
C LEU A 101 -6.64 1.51 28.02
N PRO A 102 -7.80 1.01 27.58
CA PRO A 102 -8.99 1.85 27.43
C PRO A 102 -9.39 2.49 28.77
N TRP A 103 -9.88 3.72 28.70
CA TRP A 103 -10.49 4.39 29.87
C TRP A 103 -11.79 3.69 30.28
N ASP A 104 -12.22 3.92 31.53
CA ASP A 104 -13.43 3.30 32.11
C ASP A 104 -14.71 3.60 31.31
N ASN A 105 -14.75 4.73 30.61
CA ASN A 105 -15.85 5.12 29.73
C ASN A 105 -15.83 4.40 28.36
N GLY A 106 -14.87 3.49 28.14
CA GLY A 106 -14.72 2.69 26.92
C GLY A 106 -14.05 3.38 25.75
N LEU A 107 -13.50 4.58 25.94
CA LEU A 107 -12.64 5.22 24.94
C LEU A 107 -11.25 4.60 24.98
N ARG A 108 -10.68 4.35 23.81
CA ARG A 108 -9.30 3.88 23.65
C ARG A 108 -8.55 4.79 22.71
N PHE A 109 -7.38 5.24 23.16
CA PHE A 109 -6.43 6.01 22.38
C PHE A 109 -5.33 5.10 21.82
N ASP A 110 -4.86 5.39 20.61
CA ASP A 110 -3.72 4.74 19.95
C ASP A 110 -2.96 5.85 19.21
N ALA A 111 -1.64 5.88 19.36
CA ALA A 111 -0.76 6.78 18.63
C ALA A 111 0.40 6.01 18.00
N ARG A 112 0.81 6.41 16.79
CA ARG A 112 1.99 5.87 16.09
C ARG A 112 2.82 6.98 15.50
N ALA A 113 4.13 6.80 15.43
CA ALA A 113 5.03 7.73 14.77
C ALA A 113 6.19 7.00 14.06
N GLY A 114 6.45 7.34 12.80
CA GLY A 114 7.50 6.72 11.99
C GLY A 114 7.11 6.53 10.53
N LEU A 115 7.84 5.65 9.83
CA LEU A 115 7.59 5.27 8.44
C LEU A 115 6.48 4.22 8.41
N MET A 116 5.36 4.52 7.76
CA MET A 116 4.20 3.63 7.75
C MET A 116 3.34 3.78 6.49
N TYR A 117 2.54 2.74 6.21
CA TYR A 117 1.44 2.84 5.25
C TYR A 117 0.28 3.63 5.86
N PRO A 118 -0.38 4.53 5.11
CA PRO A 118 -1.67 5.08 5.54
C PRO A 118 -2.67 3.94 5.80
N GLN A 119 -3.55 4.13 6.79
CA GLN A 119 -4.56 3.11 7.13
C GLN A 119 -5.68 3.06 6.07
N ILE A 120 -5.42 2.39 4.95
CA ILE A 120 -6.34 2.29 3.80
C ILE A 120 -6.59 0.82 3.43
N SER A 121 -5.55 0.00 3.25
CA SER A 121 -5.72 -1.38 2.75
C SER A 121 -6.51 -2.28 3.71
N LEU A 122 -7.45 -3.05 3.14
CA LEU A 122 -8.16 -4.15 3.82
C LEU A 122 -7.71 -5.54 3.34
N GLU A 123 -6.91 -5.57 2.27
CA GLU A 123 -6.41 -6.77 1.61
C GLU A 123 -5.02 -7.18 2.13
N ASN A 124 -4.13 -6.20 2.34
CA ASN A 124 -2.74 -6.38 2.74
C ASN A 124 -2.60 -6.37 4.27
N VAL A 125 -2.99 -7.47 4.90
CA VAL A 125 -3.11 -7.58 6.37
C VAL A 125 -2.22 -8.65 7.00
N ALA A 126 -1.41 -9.34 6.20
CA ALA A 126 -0.47 -10.36 6.67
C ALA A 126 0.93 -9.76 6.91
N THR A 127 1.84 -10.57 7.46
CA THR A 127 3.23 -10.21 7.72
C THR A 127 3.87 -9.54 6.50
N ALA A 128 4.64 -8.47 6.74
CA ALA A 128 5.31 -7.69 5.71
C ALA A 128 4.37 -7.18 4.61
N TRP A 129 3.17 -6.75 5.02
CA TRP A 129 2.13 -6.19 4.14
C TRP A 129 1.68 -7.14 3.02
N ALA A 130 1.82 -8.45 3.22
CA ALA A 130 1.37 -9.46 2.28
C ALA A 130 -0.18 -9.63 2.30
N SER A 131 -0.73 -10.12 1.19
CA SER A 131 -2.13 -10.52 1.10
C SER A 131 -2.29 -12.02 1.42
N PRO A 132 -3.19 -12.41 2.35
CA PRO A 132 -3.55 -13.81 2.56
C PRO A 132 -4.55 -14.33 1.52
N TYR A 133 -4.98 -13.50 0.56
CA TYR A 133 -6.05 -13.81 -0.40
C TYR A 133 -5.53 -14.13 -1.79
N SER A 134 -4.47 -13.42 -2.20
CA SER A 134 -3.92 -13.34 -3.56
C SER A 134 -2.40 -13.19 -3.51
N LEU A 135 -1.76 -13.51 -4.64
CA LEU A 135 -0.35 -13.30 -4.88
C LEU A 135 -0.08 -11.87 -5.34
N SER A 136 -0.91 -11.31 -6.22
CA SER A 136 -0.88 -9.90 -6.65
C SER A 136 -1.88 -9.05 -5.87
N TYR A 137 -1.52 -7.82 -5.53
CA TYR A 137 -2.43 -6.87 -4.85
C TYR A 137 -3.40 -6.26 -5.85
N SER A 138 -4.50 -5.67 -5.37
CA SER A 138 -5.37 -4.86 -6.24
C SER A 138 -4.61 -3.67 -6.80
N THR A 139 -5.09 -3.10 -7.90
CA THR A 139 -4.51 -1.91 -8.54
C THR A 139 -4.28 -0.75 -7.56
N MET A 140 -5.28 -0.44 -6.74
CA MET A 140 -5.13 0.54 -5.65
C MET A 140 -4.08 0.12 -4.61
N ASN A 141 -4.09 -1.14 -4.15
CA ASN A 141 -3.14 -1.57 -3.12
C ASN A 141 -1.71 -1.71 -3.68
N ALA A 142 -1.53 -2.03 -4.96
CA ALA A 142 -0.22 -1.98 -5.60
C ALA A 142 0.33 -0.56 -5.54
N TRP A 143 -0.49 0.43 -5.90
CA TRP A 143 -0.14 1.85 -5.85
C TRP A 143 0.18 2.36 -4.44
N LEU A 144 -0.65 2.03 -3.44
CA LEU A 144 -0.37 2.34 -2.02
C LEU A 144 0.95 1.70 -1.55
N GLY A 145 1.23 0.50 -2.05
CA GLY A 145 2.48 -0.24 -1.87
C GLY A 145 3.70 0.46 -2.46
N GLU A 146 3.49 1.25 -3.51
CA GLU A 146 4.53 1.82 -4.35
C GLU A 146 4.92 3.24 -3.96
N GLU A 147 3.96 4.15 -3.76
CA GLU A 147 4.30 5.58 -3.61
C GLU A 147 3.57 6.37 -2.51
N VAL A 148 2.70 5.75 -1.72
CA VAL A 148 1.83 6.49 -0.75
C VAL A 148 2.26 6.31 0.71
N ARG A 149 3.33 5.56 0.96
CA ARG A 149 3.97 5.53 2.28
C ARG A 149 4.61 6.87 2.59
N HIS A 150 4.70 7.15 3.88
CA HIS A 150 5.15 8.45 4.36
C HIS A 150 5.77 8.33 5.76
N LEU A 151 6.48 9.38 6.15
CA LEU A 151 6.96 9.58 7.52
C LEU A 151 5.99 10.50 8.24
N GLY A 152 5.41 10.03 9.36
CA GLY A 152 4.37 10.81 10.02
C GLY A 152 3.99 10.34 11.41
N ALA A 153 2.92 10.93 11.94
CA ALA A 153 2.29 10.57 13.18
C ALA A 153 0.78 10.36 13.00
N ARG A 154 0.28 9.26 13.56
CA ARG A 154 -1.13 8.85 13.51
C ARG A 154 -1.72 8.82 14.91
N PHE A 155 -2.94 9.32 15.06
CA PHE A 155 -3.69 9.35 16.30
C PHE A 155 -5.08 8.77 16.06
N SER A 156 -5.51 7.83 16.88
CA SER A 156 -6.83 7.21 16.80
C SER A 156 -7.54 7.25 18.13
N LEU A 157 -8.82 7.58 18.10
CA LEU A 157 -9.72 7.49 19.24
C LEU A 157 -10.89 6.57 18.89
N ALA A 158 -11.02 5.47 19.62
CA ALA A 158 -12.06 4.48 19.44
C ALA A 158 -13.04 4.45 20.62
N SER A 159 -14.34 4.51 20.36
CA SER A 159 -15.38 4.17 21.33
C SER A 159 -15.71 2.69 21.22
N LEU A 160 -15.36 1.93 22.26
CA LEU A 160 -15.51 0.48 22.29
C LEU A 160 -16.93 0.11 22.74
N GLY A 161 -17.65 -0.64 21.91
CA GLY A 161 -19.02 -1.07 22.17
C GLY A 161 -19.15 -1.91 23.43
N LYS A 162 -18.12 -2.70 23.79
CA LYS A 162 -18.14 -3.60 24.96
C LYS A 162 -18.42 -2.88 26.29
N TYR A 163 -17.96 -1.63 26.45
CA TYR A 163 -18.19 -0.82 27.66
C TYR A 163 -19.60 -0.19 27.70
N ARG A 164 -20.30 -0.20 26.56
CA ARG A 164 -21.65 0.35 26.39
C ARG A 164 -22.69 -0.74 26.07
N GLN A 165 -22.34 -2.02 26.30
CA GLN A 165 -23.18 -3.17 25.96
C GLN A 165 -23.65 -3.18 24.49
N SER A 166 -22.80 -2.71 23.58
CA SER A 166 -23.07 -2.63 22.15
C SER A 166 -22.15 -3.54 21.35
N LEU A 167 -22.67 -4.08 20.24
CA LEU A 167 -21.88 -4.85 19.26
C LEU A 167 -21.08 -3.95 18.31
N HIS A 168 -21.10 -2.63 18.51
CA HIS A 168 -20.51 -1.66 17.59
C HIS A 168 -19.35 -0.88 18.22
N ASP A 169 -18.21 -0.90 17.54
CA ASP A 169 -17.11 0.03 17.80
C ASP A 169 -17.13 1.11 16.71
N VAL A 170 -16.78 2.34 17.09
CA VAL A 170 -16.57 3.46 16.18
C VAL A 170 -15.24 4.09 16.49
N SER A 171 -14.44 4.40 15.47
CA SER A 171 -13.18 5.12 15.65
C SER A 171 -13.02 6.24 14.63
N LEU A 172 -12.34 7.29 15.08
CA LEU A 172 -11.83 8.36 14.25
C LEU A 172 -10.31 8.37 14.35
N THR A 173 -9.65 8.43 13.20
CA THR A 173 -8.19 8.49 13.09
C THR A 173 -7.81 9.73 12.30
N ALA A 174 -6.77 10.42 12.75
CA ALA A 174 -6.11 11.51 12.05
C ALA A 174 -4.61 11.21 11.95
N GLU A 175 -4.03 11.41 10.78
CA GLU A 175 -2.62 11.18 10.48
C GLU A 175 -2.04 12.44 9.82
N PHE A 176 -0.83 12.81 10.24
CA PHE A 176 -0.10 14.00 9.78
C PHE A 176 1.28 13.55 9.32
N PHE A 177 1.68 13.91 8.10
CA PHE A 177 2.84 13.28 7.46
C PHE A 177 3.55 14.19 6.45
N GLY A 178 4.73 13.75 6.02
CA GLY A 178 5.46 14.25 4.86
C GLY A 178 6.30 13.13 4.23
N PHE A 179 7.29 13.49 3.41
CA PHE A 179 8.15 12.57 2.66
C PHE A 179 7.36 11.72 1.67
N ASN A 180 6.43 12.36 0.96
CA ASN A 180 5.59 11.73 -0.05
C ASN A 180 5.25 12.72 -1.19
N ASP A 181 6.09 13.73 -1.38
CA ASP A 181 5.81 14.86 -2.28
C ASP A 181 5.77 14.42 -3.75
N THR A 182 6.33 13.26 -4.07
CA THR A 182 6.33 12.68 -5.42
C THR A 182 5.15 11.74 -5.67
N SER A 183 4.29 11.47 -4.67
CA SER A 183 3.09 10.65 -4.83
C SER A 183 2.23 11.23 -5.94
N GLY A 184 2.00 10.48 -7.01
CA GLY A 184 1.26 10.88 -8.21
C GLY A 184 2.05 10.59 -9.48
N ALA A 185 3.37 10.66 -9.41
CA ALA A 185 4.26 10.47 -10.56
C ALA A 185 4.11 9.07 -11.19
N MET A 186 4.09 8.03 -10.36
CA MET A 186 4.02 6.65 -10.83
C MET A 186 2.63 6.34 -11.41
N LEU A 187 1.57 6.81 -10.75
CA LEU A 187 0.22 6.71 -11.27
C LEU A 187 0.03 7.46 -12.59
N ALA A 188 0.64 8.64 -12.74
CA ALA A 188 0.59 9.39 -13.99
C ALA A 188 1.29 8.61 -15.10
N TRP A 189 2.57 8.27 -14.93
CA TRP A 189 3.42 7.88 -16.06
C TRP A 189 3.44 6.39 -16.39
N HIS A 190 3.23 5.47 -15.44
CA HIS A 190 3.00 4.05 -15.78
C HIS A 190 1.57 3.54 -15.50
N GLY A 191 0.79 4.28 -14.72
CA GLY A 191 -0.62 3.97 -14.52
C GLY A 191 -0.89 2.85 -13.53
N TRP A 192 -2.12 2.36 -13.52
CA TRP A 192 -2.54 1.28 -12.62
C TRP A 192 -1.87 -0.05 -12.98
N THR A 193 -1.47 -0.85 -12.00
CA THR A 193 -0.78 -2.13 -12.21
C THR A 193 -1.23 -3.19 -11.21
N LEU A 194 -1.05 -4.47 -11.55
CA LEU A 194 -1.21 -5.58 -10.63
C LEU A 194 0.15 -6.09 -10.19
N SER A 195 0.50 -5.82 -8.94
CA SER A 195 1.81 -6.20 -8.39
C SER A 195 1.72 -6.51 -6.91
N SER A 196 2.74 -7.20 -6.42
CA SER A 196 2.98 -7.37 -4.97
C SER A 196 4.31 -6.77 -4.52
N ARG A 197 5.00 -6.07 -5.44
CA ARG A 197 6.21 -5.34 -5.11
C ARG A 197 5.83 -4.11 -4.29
N GLN A 198 6.55 -3.87 -3.21
CA GLN A 198 6.50 -2.66 -2.40
C GLN A 198 7.82 -1.93 -2.65
N SER A 199 7.82 -0.61 -2.80
CA SER A 199 9.06 0.15 -2.88
C SER A 199 9.86 0.03 -1.57
N LEU A 200 11.18 0.10 -1.62
CA LEU A 200 12.01 0.16 -0.41
C LEU A 200 12.41 1.62 -0.16
N LEU A 201 12.69 1.98 1.10
CA LEU A 201 13.00 3.37 1.48
C LEU A 201 14.11 4.03 0.62
N GLN A 202 15.05 3.23 0.10
CA GLN A 202 16.16 3.67 -0.72
C GLN A 202 15.95 3.56 -2.24
N GLU A 203 14.80 3.05 -2.68
CA GLU A 203 14.55 2.79 -4.10
C GLU A 203 14.06 4.06 -4.81
N ASN A 204 14.59 4.26 -6.03
CA ASN A 204 14.00 5.17 -7.00
C ASN A 204 13.27 4.34 -8.05
N LEU A 205 12.04 4.72 -8.36
CA LEU A 205 11.17 3.99 -9.25
C LEU A 205 11.31 4.53 -10.68
N PRO A 206 11.70 3.71 -11.66
CA PRO A 206 11.95 4.19 -13.00
C PRO A 206 10.66 4.70 -13.66
N ILE A 207 10.75 5.83 -14.36
CA ILE A 207 9.62 6.45 -15.06
C ILE A 207 9.66 6.03 -16.53
N SER A 208 8.49 5.68 -17.06
CA SER A 208 8.36 5.28 -18.46
C SER A 208 8.79 6.40 -19.41
N ALA A 209 9.57 6.04 -20.43
CA ALA A 209 10.03 7.01 -21.43
C ALA A 209 8.84 7.52 -22.25
N ILE A 210 8.66 8.84 -22.25
CA ILE A 210 7.61 9.55 -23.01
C ILE A 210 8.21 10.73 -23.79
N PRO A 211 7.64 11.12 -24.94
CA PRO A 211 8.18 12.21 -25.76
C PRO A 211 8.33 13.54 -25.03
N ALA A 212 7.46 13.83 -24.05
CA ALA A 212 7.56 15.06 -23.27
C ALA A 212 8.86 15.15 -22.44
N MET A 213 9.48 14.03 -22.08
CA MET A 213 10.73 13.96 -21.31
C MET A 213 12.00 13.97 -22.18
N GLU A 214 11.84 13.88 -23.50
CA GLU A 214 12.97 13.95 -24.43
C GLU A 214 13.53 15.38 -24.57
N VAL A 215 14.74 15.50 -25.13
CA VAL A 215 15.40 16.79 -25.32
C VAL A 215 14.50 17.74 -26.13
N GLY A 216 14.13 18.88 -25.51
CA GLY A 216 13.25 19.88 -26.10
C GLY A 216 11.76 19.73 -25.74
N GLY A 217 11.39 18.64 -25.05
CA GLY A 217 10.05 18.47 -24.48
C GLY A 217 9.83 19.30 -23.20
N MET A 218 8.56 19.46 -22.80
CA MET A 218 8.17 20.24 -21.63
C MET A 218 8.66 19.63 -20.30
N LEU A 219 8.89 18.32 -20.28
CA LEU A 219 9.37 17.54 -19.14
C LEU A 219 10.84 17.13 -19.30
N ALA A 220 11.62 17.77 -20.19
CA ALA A 220 13.03 17.41 -20.42
C ALA A 220 13.92 17.51 -19.16
N ALA A 221 13.48 18.24 -18.14
CA ALA A 221 14.17 18.40 -16.86
C ALA A 221 13.69 17.40 -15.78
N GLN A 222 12.66 16.61 -16.05
CA GLN A 222 12.16 15.57 -15.16
C GLN A 222 13.24 14.49 -14.97
N ALA A 223 13.44 14.08 -13.72
CA ALA A 223 14.31 12.95 -13.41
C ALA A 223 13.75 11.67 -14.04
N LYS A 224 14.64 10.77 -14.49
CA LYS A 224 14.25 9.49 -15.14
C LYS A 224 13.64 8.46 -14.19
N ALA A 225 13.64 8.74 -12.90
CA ALA A 225 13.04 7.90 -11.86
C ALA A 225 12.44 8.82 -10.80
N SER A 226 11.35 8.39 -10.15
CA SER A 226 10.73 9.06 -9.01
C SER A 226 11.32 8.52 -7.71
N ASP A 227 11.58 9.39 -6.73
CA ASP A 227 11.92 8.99 -5.36
C ASP A 227 10.65 9.11 -4.49
N PRO A 228 9.99 8.01 -4.11
CA PRO A 228 8.72 8.05 -3.37
C PRO A 228 8.83 8.69 -1.98
N PHE A 229 10.04 8.78 -1.43
CA PHE A 229 10.29 9.21 -0.06
C PHE A 229 11.01 10.55 0.01
N LEU A 230 11.10 11.27 -1.11
CA LEU A 230 11.74 12.58 -1.15
C LEU A 230 10.81 13.68 -0.64
N GLU A 231 11.33 14.45 0.32
CA GLU A 231 10.71 15.69 0.80
C GLU A 231 11.19 16.89 -0.03
N LEU A 232 10.25 17.62 -0.63
CA LEU A 232 10.50 18.74 -1.52
C LEU A 232 10.10 20.07 -0.87
N ASP A 233 8.99 20.16 -0.13
CA ASP A 233 8.37 21.45 0.20
C ASP A 233 8.20 21.77 1.69
N SER A 234 8.43 20.81 2.59
CA SER A 234 8.25 20.93 4.05
C SER A 234 6.81 21.19 4.51
N ARG A 235 5.81 20.80 3.70
CA ARG A 235 4.39 20.88 4.06
C ARG A 235 3.92 19.59 4.70
N ILE A 236 2.89 19.71 5.54
CA ILE A 236 2.32 18.58 6.26
C ILE A 236 1.05 18.14 5.54
N GLY A 237 1.06 16.90 5.06
CA GLY A 237 -0.10 16.17 4.58
C GLY A 237 -0.99 15.68 5.71
N VAL A 238 -2.25 15.39 5.39
CA VAL A 238 -3.29 14.95 6.32
C VAL A 238 -4.05 13.74 5.75
N HIS A 239 -4.30 12.75 6.61
CA HIS A 239 -5.25 11.66 6.34
C HIS A 239 -6.25 11.53 7.48
N LEU A 240 -7.53 11.51 7.13
CA LEU A 240 -8.64 11.33 8.07
C LEU A 240 -9.36 10.03 7.75
N LEU A 241 -9.70 9.26 8.78
CA LEU A 241 -10.40 7.99 8.64
C LEU A 241 -11.46 7.81 9.73
N GLY A 242 -12.70 7.60 9.30
CA GLY A 242 -13.77 7.09 10.15
C GLY A 242 -13.93 5.58 9.92
N GLN A 243 -14.06 4.82 10.99
CA GLN A 243 -14.30 3.38 10.91
C GLN A 243 -15.43 2.95 11.84
N TRP A 244 -16.29 2.08 11.33
CA TRP A 244 -17.33 1.38 12.08
C TRP A 244 -17.08 -0.12 12.01
N ARG A 245 -17.15 -0.79 13.16
CA ARG A 245 -17.02 -2.24 13.27
C ARG A 245 -18.25 -2.82 13.94
N TRP A 246 -18.81 -3.86 13.34
CA TRP A 246 -19.83 -4.70 13.94
C TRP A 246 -19.23 -6.06 14.32
N HIS A 247 -19.11 -6.30 15.63
CA HIS A 247 -18.58 -7.55 16.18
C HIS A 247 -19.34 -8.77 15.64
N GLY A 248 -18.57 -9.74 15.14
CA GLY A 248 -19.10 -10.97 14.52
C GLY A 248 -19.45 -10.84 13.05
N GLN A 249 -19.64 -9.62 12.52
CA GLN A 249 -20.19 -9.39 11.19
C GLN A 249 -19.17 -8.77 10.20
N GLY A 250 -18.56 -7.63 10.53
CA GLY A 250 -17.68 -6.93 9.59
C GLY A 250 -17.30 -5.51 10.02
N SER A 251 -16.70 -4.76 9.09
CA SER A 251 -16.33 -3.35 9.27
C SER A 251 -16.46 -2.56 7.98
N VAL A 252 -16.73 -1.26 8.12
CA VAL A 252 -16.73 -0.27 7.05
C VAL A 252 -15.81 0.88 7.48
N GLN A 253 -15.06 1.43 6.54
CA GLN A 253 -14.21 2.58 6.77
C GLN A 253 -14.31 3.56 5.60
N ALA A 254 -14.26 4.86 5.88
CA ALA A 254 -14.23 5.90 4.87
C ALA A 254 -13.25 6.98 5.30
N GLY A 255 -12.52 7.56 4.35
CA GLY A 255 -11.53 8.57 4.66
C GLY A 255 -11.15 9.46 3.50
N TYR A 256 -10.30 10.44 3.81
CA TYR A 256 -9.78 11.43 2.89
C TYR A 256 -8.27 11.58 3.13
N TYR A 257 -7.53 11.71 2.04
CA TYR A 257 -6.09 11.89 2.01
C TYR A 257 -5.77 13.15 1.21
N ASP A 258 -4.86 13.99 1.70
CA ASP A 258 -4.32 15.15 0.99
C ASP A 258 -2.87 15.37 1.45
N ASN A 259 -1.89 15.30 0.54
CA ASN A 259 -0.50 15.55 0.90
C ASN A 259 -0.15 17.04 1.00
N HIS A 260 -1.04 17.94 0.57
CA HIS A 260 -0.87 19.40 0.64
C HIS A 260 0.37 19.96 -0.07
N ALA A 261 0.96 19.22 -1.01
CA ALA A 261 2.23 19.58 -1.64
C ALA A 261 2.18 20.90 -2.44
N ASP A 262 3.27 21.65 -2.45
CA ASP A 262 3.53 22.83 -3.26
C ASP A 262 4.05 22.41 -4.64
N THR A 263 3.12 22.24 -5.57
CA THR A 263 3.36 21.71 -6.91
C THR A 263 4.35 22.50 -7.78
N ARG A 264 4.82 23.66 -7.32
CA ARG A 264 5.82 24.50 -8.03
C ARG A 264 7.25 24.17 -7.61
N VAL A 265 7.43 23.35 -6.57
CA VAL A 265 8.74 23.00 -6.07
C VAL A 265 9.33 21.86 -6.90
N VAL A 266 10.57 22.06 -7.34
CA VAL A 266 11.38 21.04 -8.01
C VAL A 266 12.78 21.04 -7.40
N LYS A 267 13.30 19.86 -7.09
CA LYS A 267 14.69 19.68 -6.65
C LYS A 267 15.29 18.49 -7.40
N GLN A 268 16.43 18.68 -8.05
CA GLN A 268 17.14 17.61 -8.76
C GLN A 268 16.28 16.86 -9.81
N GLY A 269 15.34 17.59 -10.45
CA GLY A 269 14.42 17.01 -11.43
C GLY A 269 13.23 16.24 -10.81
N GLN A 270 13.12 16.17 -9.49
CA GLN A 270 11.95 15.66 -8.78
C GLN A 270 10.98 16.81 -8.53
N TYR A 271 9.76 16.67 -9.04
CA TYR A 271 8.69 17.66 -8.89
C TYR A 271 7.76 17.24 -7.76
N ALA A 272 7.22 18.22 -7.06
CA ALA A 272 6.18 18.00 -6.08
C ALA A 272 4.82 17.84 -6.78
N TRP A 273 4.02 16.90 -6.27
CA TRP A 273 2.71 16.51 -6.76
C TRP A 273 1.69 16.72 -5.65
N ALA A 274 0.67 17.53 -5.90
CA ALA A 274 -0.45 17.61 -4.99
C ALA A 274 -1.37 16.43 -5.27
N THR A 275 -1.44 15.47 -4.35
CA THR A 275 -2.24 14.26 -4.49
C THR A 275 -3.26 14.16 -3.37
N ARG A 276 -4.53 14.07 -3.77
CA ARG A 276 -5.66 14.01 -2.85
C ARG A 276 -6.72 13.03 -3.32
N PHE A 277 -7.30 12.27 -2.40
CA PHE A 277 -8.33 11.31 -2.74
C PHE A 277 -9.23 10.96 -1.55
N SER A 278 -10.47 10.60 -1.86
CA SER A 278 -11.37 9.93 -0.91
C SER A 278 -11.32 8.42 -1.12
N HIS A 279 -11.48 7.66 -0.05
CA HIS A 279 -11.56 6.19 -0.11
C HIS A 279 -12.67 5.63 0.77
N LEU A 280 -13.21 4.50 0.34
CA LEU A 280 -14.21 3.70 1.05
C LEU A 280 -13.75 2.24 1.04
N GLY A 281 -13.90 1.55 2.17
CA GLY A 281 -13.59 0.14 2.29
C GLY A 281 -14.59 -0.59 3.16
N ALA A 282 -14.92 -1.83 2.81
CA ALA A 282 -15.72 -2.72 3.63
C ALA A 282 -15.14 -4.13 3.64
N LYS A 283 -15.18 -4.75 4.83
CA LYS A 283 -14.87 -6.17 5.04
C LYS A 283 -16.04 -6.82 5.74
N TRP A 284 -16.66 -7.82 5.12
CA TRP A 284 -17.93 -8.36 5.59
C TRP A 284 -17.97 -9.88 5.50
N ARG A 285 -18.60 -10.51 6.49
CA ARG A 285 -18.94 -11.93 6.42
C ARG A 285 -20.29 -12.09 5.75
N LEU A 286 -20.28 -12.71 4.57
CA LEU A 286 -21.48 -13.11 3.85
C LEU A 286 -21.93 -14.51 4.30
N PRO A 287 -23.17 -14.91 3.97
CA PRO A 287 -23.62 -16.29 4.16
C PRO A 287 -22.67 -17.32 3.56
N LEU A 288 -22.77 -18.58 4.01
CA LEU A 288 -21.95 -19.71 3.53
C LEU A 288 -20.44 -19.58 3.82
N GLY A 289 -20.06 -18.72 4.77
CA GLY A 289 -18.66 -18.52 5.16
C GLY A 289 -17.81 -17.78 4.13
N ILE A 290 -18.43 -16.98 3.26
CA ILE A 290 -17.73 -16.16 2.29
C ILE A 290 -17.33 -14.84 2.96
N GLU A 291 -16.08 -14.44 2.77
CA GLU A 291 -15.58 -13.13 3.15
C GLU A 291 -15.62 -12.21 1.92
N LEU A 292 -16.27 -11.06 2.07
CA LEU A 292 -16.26 -9.96 1.12
C LEU A 292 -15.27 -8.92 1.58
N ILE A 293 -14.40 -8.47 0.68
CA ILE A 293 -13.59 -7.26 0.85
C ILE A 293 -13.84 -6.40 -0.38
N THR A 294 -14.22 -5.15 -0.19
CA THR A 294 -14.34 -4.18 -1.29
C THR A 294 -13.69 -2.89 -0.86
N GLN A 295 -13.00 -2.25 -1.80
CA GLN A 295 -12.47 -0.92 -1.59
C GLN A 295 -12.63 -0.12 -2.88
N ALA A 296 -12.79 1.19 -2.73
CA ALA A 296 -12.82 2.13 -3.84
C ALA A 296 -12.12 3.43 -3.42
N MET A 297 -11.48 4.08 -4.37
CA MET A 297 -10.92 5.42 -4.22
C MET A 297 -11.16 6.27 -5.46
N ALA A 298 -11.24 7.57 -5.25
CA ALA A 298 -11.27 8.55 -6.33
C ALA A 298 -10.61 9.85 -5.87
N GLY A 299 -9.85 10.48 -6.77
CA GLY A 299 -9.06 11.66 -6.46
C GLY A 299 -8.43 12.30 -7.68
N ASP A 300 -7.48 13.18 -7.41
CA ASP A 300 -6.68 13.87 -8.41
C ASP A 300 -5.23 14.05 -7.95
N THR A 301 -4.34 14.15 -8.94
CA THR A 301 -2.94 14.46 -8.76
C THR A 301 -2.50 15.55 -9.75
N LEU A 302 -1.75 16.53 -9.26
CA LEU A 302 -1.33 17.71 -10.02
C LEU A 302 0.17 17.97 -9.86
N MET A 303 0.86 18.10 -10.99
CA MET A 303 2.22 18.60 -11.11
C MET A 303 2.23 19.92 -11.88
N MET A 304 2.92 20.94 -11.36
CA MET A 304 3.07 22.21 -12.04
C MET A 304 4.53 22.50 -12.39
N SER A 305 4.75 23.33 -13.40
CA SER A 305 6.04 23.95 -13.61
C SER A 305 6.37 24.90 -12.44
N PRO A 306 7.65 25.26 -12.23
CA PRO A 306 8.01 26.29 -11.25
C PRO A 306 7.37 27.66 -11.53
N THR A 307 6.92 27.90 -12.76
CA THR A 307 6.20 29.10 -13.17
C THR A 307 4.68 29.02 -12.94
N GLY A 308 4.17 27.89 -12.43
CA GLY A 308 2.76 27.70 -12.10
C GLY A 308 1.88 27.32 -13.29
N ILE A 309 2.44 26.65 -14.29
CA ILE A 309 1.68 26.07 -15.41
C ILE A 309 1.36 24.61 -15.04
N ASN A 310 0.13 24.15 -15.19
CA ASN A 310 -0.19 22.72 -15.04
C ASN A 310 0.56 21.94 -16.13
N VAL A 311 1.35 20.95 -15.73
CA VAL A 311 2.11 20.11 -16.66
C VAL A 311 1.60 18.68 -16.64
N VAL A 312 1.20 18.17 -15.47
CA VAL A 312 0.45 16.92 -15.38
C VAL A 312 -0.75 17.14 -14.48
N ASP A 313 -1.95 16.90 -14.98
CA ASP A 313 -3.20 17.07 -14.23
C ASP A 313 -4.10 15.85 -14.46
N ASN A 314 -4.14 14.96 -13.48
CA ASN A 314 -4.79 13.66 -13.63
C ASN A 314 -5.88 13.47 -12.57
N HIS A 315 -7.10 13.21 -13.01
CA HIS A 315 -8.13 12.62 -12.15
C HIS A 315 -8.01 11.10 -12.20
N PHE A 316 -8.21 10.40 -11.09
CA PHE A 316 -8.11 8.94 -11.07
C PHE A 316 -9.17 8.29 -10.21
N HIS A 317 -9.48 7.04 -10.52
CA HIS A 317 -10.26 6.16 -9.65
C HIS A 317 -9.75 4.72 -9.75
N SER A 318 -9.94 3.96 -8.67
CA SER A 318 -9.75 2.51 -8.66
C SER A 318 -10.69 1.89 -7.64
N GLY A 319 -11.28 0.75 -7.97
CA GLY A 319 -12.12 0.01 -7.03
C GLY A 319 -12.16 -1.47 -7.34
N PHE A 320 -12.35 -2.27 -6.30
CA PHE A 320 -12.43 -3.72 -6.42
C PHE A 320 -13.48 -4.35 -5.50
N VAL A 321 -13.90 -5.55 -5.90
CA VAL A 321 -14.66 -6.50 -5.08
C VAL A 321 -13.91 -7.82 -5.05
N LEU A 322 -13.56 -8.27 -3.84
CA LEU A 322 -12.89 -9.54 -3.55
C LEU A 322 -13.84 -10.44 -2.74
N LEU A 323 -14.06 -11.65 -3.23
CA LEU A 323 -14.76 -12.71 -2.52
C LEU A 323 -13.77 -13.84 -2.19
N SER A 324 -13.71 -14.26 -0.93
CA SER A 324 -12.82 -15.35 -0.50
C SER A 324 -13.58 -16.37 0.33
N LYS A 325 -13.32 -17.66 0.10
CA LYS A 325 -13.90 -18.76 0.86
C LYS A 325 -12.82 -19.75 1.26
N LYS A 326 -12.69 -20.00 2.56
CA LYS A 326 -11.81 -21.05 3.11
C LYS A 326 -12.64 -22.30 3.44
N ILE A 327 -12.22 -23.46 2.92
CA ILE A 327 -12.79 -24.77 3.21
C ILE A 327 -11.64 -25.71 3.58
N ASN A 328 -11.54 -26.09 4.86
CA ASN A 328 -10.43 -26.87 5.40
C ASN A 328 -9.07 -26.23 5.08
N LEU A 329 -8.21 -26.95 4.33
CA LEU A 329 -6.88 -26.52 3.90
C LEU A 329 -6.90 -25.68 2.61
N HIS A 330 -8.07 -25.49 2.01
CA HIS A 330 -8.22 -24.80 0.72
C HIS A 330 -8.78 -23.40 0.91
N ARG A 331 -8.29 -22.43 0.14
CA ARG A 331 -8.93 -21.12 -0.02
C ARG A 331 -9.05 -20.81 -1.50
N LEU A 332 -10.22 -20.34 -1.90
CA LEU A 332 -10.46 -19.77 -3.22
C LEU A 332 -10.80 -18.29 -3.04
N SER A 333 -10.15 -17.42 -3.81
CA SER A 333 -10.38 -15.99 -3.85
C SER A 333 -10.61 -15.54 -5.30
N LEU A 334 -11.55 -14.63 -5.48
CA LEU A 334 -11.91 -14.03 -6.76
C LEU A 334 -11.96 -12.51 -6.57
N ARG A 335 -11.26 -11.75 -7.42
CA ARG A 335 -11.25 -10.28 -7.37
C ARG A 335 -11.57 -9.70 -8.73
N PHE A 336 -12.49 -8.74 -8.77
CA PHE A 336 -12.81 -7.94 -9.96
C PHE A 336 -12.51 -6.48 -9.67
N GLU A 337 -11.93 -5.77 -10.63
CA GLU A 337 -11.47 -4.39 -10.49
C GLU A 337 -11.87 -3.53 -11.69
N ASP A 338 -12.07 -2.24 -11.43
CA ASP A 338 -12.26 -1.18 -12.42
C ASP A 338 -11.41 0.02 -12.01
N PHE A 339 -10.72 0.63 -12.97
CA PHE A 339 -9.83 1.75 -12.72
C PHE A 339 -9.74 2.70 -13.91
N SER A 340 -9.37 3.95 -13.64
CA SER A 340 -9.05 4.93 -14.68
C SER A 340 -8.07 6.00 -14.22
N VAL A 341 -7.43 6.64 -15.20
CA VAL A 341 -6.75 7.92 -15.12
C VAL A 341 -7.31 8.78 -16.26
N THR A 342 -7.84 9.95 -15.94
CA THR A 342 -8.31 10.94 -16.91
C THR A 342 -7.35 12.11 -16.90
N ASP A 343 -6.63 12.27 -18.00
CA ASP A 343 -5.73 13.40 -18.23
C ASP A 343 -6.54 14.68 -18.51
N LYS A 344 -6.16 15.77 -17.85
CA LYS A 344 -6.80 17.10 -17.91
C LYS A 344 -5.90 18.18 -18.46
N ASP A 345 -4.62 17.92 -18.65
CA ASP A 345 -3.69 18.89 -19.21
C ASP A 345 -3.58 18.74 -20.74
N LEU A 346 -2.68 19.53 -21.33
CA LEU A 346 -2.46 19.58 -22.78
C LEU A 346 -0.97 19.41 -23.11
N THR A 347 -0.19 18.80 -22.21
CA THR A 347 1.25 18.62 -22.37
C THR A 347 1.54 17.71 -23.57
N PRO A 348 2.16 18.22 -24.64
CA PRO A 348 2.38 17.43 -25.84
C PRO A 348 3.32 16.26 -25.56
N GLY A 349 2.88 15.05 -25.88
CA GLY A 349 3.68 13.85 -25.69
C GLY A 349 3.66 13.28 -24.27
N ASP A 350 2.69 13.67 -23.44
CA ASP A 350 2.46 13.14 -22.09
C ASP A 350 0.98 12.81 -21.84
N ASN A 351 0.32 12.11 -22.77
CA ASN A 351 -1.07 11.70 -22.55
C ASN A 351 -1.14 10.51 -21.58
N ASN A 352 -1.59 10.78 -20.36
CA ASN A 352 -1.66 9.84 -19.25
C ASN A 352 -3.00 9.11 -19.13
N SER A 353 -3.91 9.33 -20.08
CA SER A 353 -5.25 8.73 -20.06
C SER A 353 -5.19 7.20 -20.08
N GLU A 354 -5.92 6.60 -19.15
CA GLU A 354 -6.05 5.17 -18.98
C GLU A 354 -7.44 4.77 -18.49
N GLN A 355 -7.93 3.63 -18.95
CA GLN A 355 -9.07 2.95 -18.36
C GLN A 355 -8.86 1.44 -18.45
N GLY A 356 -9.38 0.70 -17.47
CA GLY A 356 -9.28 -0.75 -17.55
C GLY A 356 -10.02 -1.50 -16.46
N GLN A 357 -10.08 -2.81 -16.66
CA GLN A 357 -10.70 -3.76 -15.76
C GLN A 357 -9.79 -4.97 -15.55
N ALA A 358 -9.84 -5.55 -14.36
CA ALA A 358 -9.03 -6.71 -14.04
C ALA A 358 -9.82 -7.81 -13.34
N LEU A 359 -9.35 -9.03 -13.55
CA LEU A 359 -9.82 -10.26 -12.91
C LEU A 359 -8.63 -11.00 -12.30
N THR A 360 -8.72 -11.33 -11.02
CA THR A 360 -7.79 -12.23 -10.34
C THR A 360 -8.53 -13.44 -9.79
N VAL A 361 -8.03 -14.64 -10.11
CA VAL A 361 -8.48 -15.91 -9.53
C VAL A 361 -7.31 -16.52 -8.79
N SER A 362 -7.44 -16.69 -7.48
CA SER A 362 -6.39 -17.24 -6.62
C SER A 362 -6.89 -18.47 -5.87
N TYR A 363 -6.15 -19.56 -5.98
CA TYR A 363 -6.32 -20.77 -5.22
C TYR A 363 -5.12 -21.00 -4.31
N GLN A 364 -5.38 -21.27 -3.04
CA GLN A 364 -4.37 -21.54 -2.02
C GLN A 364 -4.63 -22.88 -1.36
N TYR A 365 -3.57 -23.67 -1.21
CA TYR A 365 -3.56 -24.91 -0.44
C TYR A 365 -2.57 -24.80 0.73
N GLN A 366 -3.06 -25.08 1.94
CA GLN A 366 -2.30 -25.06 3.17
C GLN A 366 -1.65 -26.43 3.42
N LEU A 367 -0.37 -26.59 3.07
CA LEU A 367 0.40 -27.82 3.30
C LEU A 367 0.61 -28.09 4.80
N SER A 368 0.91 -27.03 5.56
CA SER A 368 1.05 -27.08 7.02
C SER A 368 0.66 -25.72 7.61
N ARG A 369 0.75 -25.55 8.93
CA ARG A 369 0.45 -24.23 9.54
C ARG A 369 1.25 -23.08 8.91
N PRO A 370 2.57 -23.17 8.71
CA PRO A 370 3.38 -22.11 8.09
C PRO A 370 3.44 -22.12 6.56
N TRP A 371 3.15 -23.26 5.90
CA TRP A 371 3.49 -23.45 4.49
C TRP A 371 2.25 -23.55 3.59
N PHE A 372 2.23 -22.70 2.57
CA PHE A 372 1.15 -22.59 1.59
C PHE A 372 1.67 -22.68 0.16
N VAL A 373 0.91 -23.36 -0.70
CA VAL A 373 1.09 -23.34 -2.16
C VAL A 373 -0.04 -22.53 -2.76
N HIS A 374 0.27 -21.62 -3.67
CA HIS A 374 -0.70 -20.78 -4.34
C HIS A 374 -0.62 -20.96 -5.85
N PHE A 375 -1.77 -20.93 -6.49
CA PHE A 375 -1.93 -20.82 -7.92
C PHE A 375 -2.79 -19.58 -8.20
N GLU A 376 -2.31 -18.67 -9.04
CA GLU A 376 -3.04 -17.46 -9.39
C GLU A 376 -3.06 -17.24 -10.90
N TYR A 377 -4.21 -16.78 -11.38
CA TYR A 377 -4.41 -16.24 -12.72
C TYR A 377 -4.86 -14.79 -12.61
N ASN A 378 -4.21 -13.92 -13.37
CA ASN A 378 -4.58 -12.52 -13.53
C ASN A 378 -4.87 -12.24 -15.01
N ARG A 379 -5.92 -11.46 -15.27
CA ARG A 379 -6.22 -10.88 -16.59
C ARG A 379 -6.54 -9.41 -16.41
N ILE A 380 -5.90 -8.55 -17.19
CA ILE A 380 -6.16 -7.11 -17.21
C ILE A 380 -6.40 -6.65 -18.65
N ASP A 381 -7.49 -5.92 -18.86
CA ASP A 381 -7.91 -5.37 -20.14
C ASP A 381 -7.91 -3.85 -19.98
N SER A 382 -7.04 -3.16 -20.70
CA SER A 382 -6.81 -1.74 -20.49
C SER A 382 -6.50 -1.00 -21.78
N GLU A 383 -6.98 0.23 -21.85
CA GLU A 383 -6.64 1.22 -22.85
C GLU A 383 -5.72 2.25 -22.21
N ARG A 384 -4.54 2.52 -22.78
CA ARG A 384 -3.60 3.52 -22.26
C ARG A 384 -2.86 4.23 -23.38
N MET A 385 -3.02 5.56 -23.46
CA MET A 385 -2.45 6.37 -24.54
C MET A 385 -0.93 6.33 -24.61
N ALA A 386 -0.26 6.32 -23.46
CA ALA A 386 1.20 6.27 -23.37
C ALA A 386 1.83 5.05 -24.09
N ARG A 387 1.11 3.93 -24.25
CA ARG A 387 1.61 2.75 -24.98
C ARG A 387 1.95 3.05 -26.43
N VAL A 388 1.19 3.96 -27.06
CA VAL A 388 1.41 4.36 -28.46
C VAL A 388 2.78 5.03 -28.63
N TYR A 389 3.26 5.77 -27.62
CA TYR A 389 4.58 6.38 -27.66
C TYR A 389 5.72 5.35 -27.66
N GLN A 390 5.46 4.16 -27.12
CA GLN A 390 6.41 3.03 -27.10
C GLN A 390 6.17 2.03 -28.24
N GLY A 391 5.31 2.35 -29.21
CA GLY A 391 4.98 1.48 -30.34
C GLY A 391 4.11 0.27 -29.98
N ALA A 392 3.51 0.25 -28.78
CA ALA A 392 2.60 -0.78 -28.33
C ALA A 392 1.13 -0.42 -28.62
N SER A 393 0.26 -1.43 -28.60
CA SER A 393 -1.18 -1.26 -28.83
C SER A 393 -1.82 -0.40 -27.73
N LEU A 394 -2.66 0.55 -28.15
CA LEU A 394 -3.44 1.41 -27.26
C LEU A 394 -4.30 0.56 -26.28
N GLN A 395 -5.12 -0.32 -26.85
CA GLN A 395 -5.87 -1.33 -26.11
C GLN A 395 -5.07 -2.63 -26.06
N PHE A 396 -4.89 -3.18 -24.86
CA PHE A 396 -4.11 -4.39 -24.67
C PHE A 396 -4.69 -5.23 -23.53
N VAL A 397 -4.75 -6.54 -23.77
CA VAL A 397 -5.17 -7.55 -22.80
C VAL A 397 -3.93 -8.30 -22.37
N GLU A 398 -3.60 -8.22 -21.10
CA GLU A 398 -2.45 -8.89 -20.51
C GLU A 398 -2.92 -10.00 -19.59
N GLN A 399 -2.15 -11.08 -19.53
CA GLN A 399 -2.44 -12.23 -18.69
C GLN A 399 -1.23 -12.66 -17.90
N GLN A 400 -1.44 -13.20 -16.71
CA GLN A 400 -0.36 -13.76 -15.91
C GLN A 400 -0.81 -15.00 -15.15
N TRP A 401 0.03 -16.03 -15.20
CA TRP A 401 -0.08 -17.23 -14.37
C TRP A 401 1.03 -17.25 -13.35
N GLN A 402 0.72 -17.60 -12.10
CA GLN A 402 1.71 -17.73 -11.04
C GLN A 402 1.50 -19.02 -10.25
N LEU A 403 2.59 -19.72 -9.97
CA LEU A 403 2.69 -20.77 -8.97
C LEU A 403 3.66 -20.31 -7.89
N ALA A 404 3.21 -20.27 -6.63
CA ALA A 404 4.02 -19.81 -5.52
C ALA A 404 4.07 -20.78 -4.36
N SER A 405 5.19 -20.77 -3.65
CA SER A 405 5.36 -21.39 -2.34
C SER A 405 5.65 -20.30 -1.32
N ARG A 406 4.73 -20.11 -0.37
CA ARG A 406 4.85 -19.15 0.73
C ARG A 406 5.06 -19.86 2.05
N TYR A 407 6.11 -19.46 2.77
CA TYR A 407 6.40 -19.94 4.12
C TYR A 407 6.38 -18.78 5.11
N PHE A 408 5.49 -18.83 6.09
CA PHE A 408 5.38 -17.85 7.18
C PHE A 408 5.94 -18.44 8.47
N PHE A 409 6.76 -17.69 9.20
CA PHE A 409 7.34 -18.12 10.48
C PHE A 409 7.16 -17.07 11.57
#